data_AF-A0A7S3N899-F1
#
_entry.id   AF-A0A7S3N899-F1
#
_cell.length_a   1.000
_cell.length_b   1.000
_cell.length_c   1.000
_cell.angle_alpha   90.00
_cell.angle_beta   90.00
_cell.angle_gamma   90.00
#
_symmetry.space_group_name_H-M   'P 1'
#
loop_
_entity.id
_entity.type
_entity.pdbx_description
1 polymer ?
#
loop_
_entity_poly.entity_id
_entity_poly.type
_entity_poly.pdbx_seq_one_letter_code
_entity_poly.pdbx_strand_id
1 'polypeptide(L)'
;QNLNIKMSSSQNMGDMNSGNKNKRRSKNDTKDRNFKCGCGKKYLSYPALYTHIKQKHGGEDPPGTQLAQLKSNRGRGRPRKIYIADESAAQQDKELEAINKKKNEEEKADREFFTNLGVYGGPCNPVEDWFTSDSADGQISTVSKLHAKLVEYRKKRLRDSDAKIDDVMCQYLLEMSEKVISKFYKLLALFLENYRACVNEYGWDLNN
;
A
#
# COMPACT_ATOMS: atom_id res chain seq x y z
N GLN A 1 -43.12 64.45 -30.71
CA GLN A 1 -42.42 65.05 -29.55
C GLN A 1 -41.91 63.89 -28.70
N ASN A 2 -40.69 63.41 -28.98
CA ASN A 2 -39.53 63.50 -28.06
C ASN A 2 -39.90 63.37 -26.57
N LEU A 3 -39.39 62.34 -25.91
CA LEU A 3 -38.47 62.53 -24.78
C LEU A 3 -37.63 61.27 -24.53
N ASN A 4 -36.33 61.50 -24.64
CA ASN A 4 -35.18 60.66 -24.41
C ASN A 4 -34.94 60.55 -22.89
N ILE A 5 -34.83 59.35 -22.32
CA ILE A 5 -34.31 59.20 -20.95
C ILE A 5 -33.03 58.37 -21.02
N LYS A 6 -31.91 59.10 -21.02
CA LYS A 6 -30.59 58.59 -20.67
C LYS A 6 -30.61 58.19 -19.20
N MET A 7 -30.25 56.95 -18.88
CA MET A 7 -29.74 56.62 -17.55
C MET A 7 -28.30 56.11 -17.64
N SER A 8 -27.46 56.99 -17.10
CA SER A 8 -26.08 56.89 -16.65
C SER A 8 -25.51 55.50 -16.34
N SER A 9 -24.42 55.24 -17.06
CA SER A 9 -23.22 54.51 -16.65
C SER A 9 -22.84 54.73 -15.17
N SER A 10 -22.94 53.67 -14.36
CA SER A 10 -22.20 53.56 -13.11
C SER A 10 -20.89 52.85 -13.38
N GLN A 11 -19.80 53.62 -13.28
CA GLN A 11 -18.43 53.14 -13.26
C GLN A 11 -18.19 52.40 -11.94
N ASN A 12 -17.98 51.09 -12.02
CA ASN A 12 -17.58 50.29 -10.88
C ASN A 12 -16.07 50.44 -10.68
N MET A 13 -15.68 51.41 -9.86
CA MET A 13 -14.34 51.56 -9.30
C MET A 13 -14.24 50.68 -8.06
N GLY A 14 -13.25 49.80 -8.02
CA GLY A 14 -12.77 49.17 -6.79
C GLY A 14 -12.86 47.65 -6.77
N ASP A 15 -11.76 46.99 -7.16
CA ASP A 15 -11.12 46.02 -6.27
C ASP A 15 -9.68 45.74 -6.73
N MET A 16 -8.76 46.61 -6.33
CA MET A 16 -7.33 46.31 -6.33
C MET A 16 -7.06 45.39 -5.13
N ASN A 17 -7.23 44.09 -5.33
CA ASN A 17 -6.70 43.09 -4.41
C ASN A 17 -6.07 41.95 -5.20
N SER A 18 -4.81 42.16 -5.56
CA SER A 18 -3.92 41.22 -6.24
C SER A 18 -3.50 40.08 -5.31
N GLY A 19 -4.45 39.24 -4.94
CA GLY A 19 -4.22 37.86 -4.53
C GLY A 19 -4.51 36.96 -5.71
N ASN A 20 -3.50 36.23 -6.20
CA ASN A 20 -3.56 35.26 -7.30
C ASN A 20 -4.62 34.15 -7.04
N LYS A 21 -5.90 34.48 -7.16
CA LYS A 21 -6.98 33.50 -7.26
C LYS A 21 -6.84 32.89 -8.65
N ASN A 22 -6.54 31.58 -8.69
CA ASN A 22 -6.47 30.76 -9.90
C ASN A 22 -7.68 31.05 -10.81
N LYS A 23 -7.51 32.00 -11.73
CA LYS A 23 -8.48 32.27 -12.79
C LYS A 23 -8.50 30.99 -13.61
N ARG A 24 -9.60 30.23 -13.54
CA ARG A 24 -9.80 29.04 -14.36
C ARG A 24 -9.50 29.44 -15.80
N ARG A 25 -8.49 28.84 -16.43
CA ARG A 25 -8.14 29.16 -17.81
C ARG A 25 -9.37 28.94 -18.67
N SER A 26 -9.65 29.85 -19.59
CA SER A 26 -10.75 29.70 -20.52
C SER A 26 -10.55 28.43 -21.35
N LYS A 27 -11.63 27.67 -21.57
CA LYS A 27 -11.62 26.39 -22.30
C LYS A 27 -10.99 26.47 -23.70
N ASN A 28 -10.96 27.68 -24.29
CA ASN A 28 -10.40 27.97 -25.62
C ASN A 28 -8.94 28.45 -25.60
N ASP A 29 -8.24 28.42 -24.47
CA ASP A 29 -6.82 28.78 -24.45
C ASP A 29 -6.01 27.75 -25.24
N THR A 30 -5.29 28.23 -26.26
CA THR A 30 -4.43 27.45 -27.16
C THR A 30 -3.01 27.36 -26.63
N LYS A 31 -2.65 28.19 -25.64
CA LYS A 31 -1.34 28.15 -25.00
C LYS A 31 -1.22 26.85 -24.18
N ASP A 32 -0.08 26.17 -24.28
CA ASP A 32 0.27 24.92 -23.60
C ASP A 32 -0.32 23.59 -24.14
N ARG A 33 -0.95 23.54 -25.32
CA ARG A 33 -1.43 22.27 -25.92
C ARG A 33 -0.35 21.54 -26.71
N ASN A 34 0.73 21.15 -26.03
CA ASN A 34 1.93 20.58 -26.64
C ASN A 34 1.80 19.10 -27.04
N PHE A 35 0.71 18.43 -26.65
CA PHE A 35 0.50 17.01 -26.94
C PHE A 35 -0.41 16.86 -28.15
N LYS A 36 0.14 16.40 -29.28
CA LYS A 36 -0.58 16.29 -30.55
C LYS A 36 -0.79 14.82 -30.92
N CYS A 37 -2.04 14.46 -31.20
CA CYS A 37 -2.38 13.15 -31.77
C CYS A 37 -2.18 13.18 -33.30
N GLY A 38 -1.82 12.03 -33.90
CA GLY A 38 -1.76 11.87 -35.35
C GLY A 38 -3.04 12.27 -36.11
N CYS A 39 -4.20 12.24 -35.45
CA CYS A 39 -5.47 12.74 -36.01
C CYS A 39 -5.62 14.28 -36.05
N GLY A 40 -4.61 15.03 -35.63
CA GLY A 40 -4.57 16.49 -35.67
C GLY A 40 -5.04 17.22 -34.40
N LYS A 41 -5.65 16.51 -33.45
CA LYS A 41 -6.13 17.09 -32.18
C LYS A 41 -4.98 17.38 -31.20
N LYS A 42 -5.08 18.51 -30.49
CA LYS A 42 -4.08 18.97 -29.51
C LYS A 42 -4.65 18.98 -28.09
N TYR A 43 -3.88 18.47 -27.14
CA TYR A 43 -4.23 18.26 -25.75
C TYR A 43 -3.27 18.97 -24.80
N LEU A 44 -3.79 19.31 -23.62
CA LEU A 44 -3.05 20.06 -22.59
C LEU A 44 -2.01 19.19 -21.85
N SER A 45 -2.23 17.88 -21.77
CA SER A 45 -1.38 16.96 -21.02
C SER A 45 -1.33 15.59 -21.67
N TYR A 46 -0.29 14.82 -21.36
CA TYR A 46 -0.14 13.45 -21.83
C TYR A 46 -1.31 12.55 -21.40
N PRO A 47 -1.83 12.58 -20.15
CA PRO A 47 -3.00 11.78 -19.78
C PRO A 47 -4.22 12.06 -20.66
N ALA A 48 -4.47 13.32 -21.03
CA ALA A 48 -5.58 13.67 -21.91
C ALA A 48 -5.39 13.12 -23.34
N LEU A 49 -4.15 13.15 -23.85
CA LEU A 49 -3.80 12.52 -25.12
C LEU A 49 -3.97 10.99 -25.05
N TYR A 50 -3.48 10.35 -24.00
CA TYR A 50 -3.57 8.90 -23.81
C TYR A 50 -5.02 8.42 -23.77
N THR A 51 -5.88 9.10 -22.99
CA THR A 51 -7.32 8.79 -22.96
C THR A 51 -7.95 8.94 -24.34
N HIS A 52 -7.56 9.98 -25.08
CA HIS A 52 -8.04 10.15 -26.45
C HIS A 52 -7.63 9.00 -27.38
N ILE A 53 -6.36 8.58 -27.34
CA ILE A 53 -5.86 7.46 -28.16
C ILE A 53 -6.56 6.16 -27.78
N LYS A 54 -6.69 5.89 -26.48
CA LYS A 54 -7.43 4.73 -25.98
C LYS A 54 -8.89 4.69 -26.47
N GLN A 55 -9.57 5.84 -26.49
CA GLN A 55 -11.00 5.90 -26.87
C GLN A 55 -11.25 6.02 -28.38
N LYS A 56 -10.34 6.64 -29.15
CA LYS A 56 -10.56 6.96 -30.57
C LYS A 56 -9.68 6.20 -31.53
N HIS A 57 -8.59 5.62 -31.04
CA HIS A 57 -7.62 4.87 -31.83
C HIS A 57 -7.42 3.46 -31.28
N GLY A 58 -8.32 2.97 -30.41
CA GLY A 58 -8.25 1.62 -29.85
C GLY A 58 -7.03 1.35 -28.95
N GLY A 59 -6.29 2.39 -28.56
CA GLY A 59 -5.05 2.26 -27.81
C GLY A 59 -3.79 2.17 -28.67
N GLU A 60 -3.90 2.21 -30.00
CA GLU A 60 -2.75 2.29 -30.91
C GLU A 60 -2.44 3.74 -31.27
N ASP A 61 -1.19 4.16 -31.12
CA ASP A 61 -0.76 5.52 -31.41
C ASP A 61 -0.72 5.74 -32.94
N PRO A 62 -1.56 6.64 -33.51
CA PRO A 62 -1.53 6.89 -34.94
C PRO A 62 -0.22 7.58 -35.38
N PRO A 63 0.21 7.41 -36.65
CA PRO A 63 1.44 7.99 -37.16
C PRO A 63 1.41 9.53 -37.03
N GLY A 64 2.50 10.10 -36.51
CA GLY A 64 2.63 11.54 -36.27
C GLY A 64 2.18 12.02 -34.87
N THR A 65 1.95 11.10 -33.93
CA THR A 65 1.71 11.44 -32.51
C THR A 65 2.99 11.98 -31.88
N GLN A 66 2.98 13.24 -31.42
CA GLN A 66 4.10 13.86 -30.72
C GLN A 66 3.91 13.73 -29.21
N LEU A 67 4.66 12.81 -28.64
CA LEU A 67 4.90 12.73 -27.21
C LEU A 67 5.90 13.83 -26.86
N ALA A 68 5.43 14.93 -26.26
CA ALA A 68 6.35 15.99 -25.84
C ALA A 68 7.38 15.39 -24.87
N GLN A 69 8.64 15.30 -25.32
CA GLN A 69 9.76 14.90 -24.47
C GLN A 69 9.73 15.78 -23.21
N LEU A 70 9.68 15.14 -22.05
CA LEU A 70 9.62 15.77 -20.74
C LEU A 70 10.90 16.60 -20.50
N LYS A 71 10.99 17.80 -21.09
CA LYS A 71 11.98 18.80 -20.68
C LYS A 71 11.52 19.39 -19.35
N SER A 72 11.78 18.64 -18.28
CA SER A 72 11.50 19.00 -16.89
C SER A 72 12.42 20.15 -16.43
N ASN A 73 12.14 21.37 -16.88
CA ASN A 73 12.82 22.60 -16.40
C ASN A 73 11.96 23.45 -15.45
N ARG A 74 10.88 22.89 -14.89
CA ARG A 74 10.07 23.59 -13.88
C ARG A 74 9.92 22.75 -12.62
N GLY A 75 11.03 22.60 -11.90
CA GLY A 75 11.02 22.15 -10.52
C GLY A 75 10.46 23.25 -9.63
N ARG A 76 9.20 23.13 -9.22
CA ARG A 76 8.68 23.80 -8.03
C ARG A 76 8.71 22.79 -6.89
N GLY A 77 9.36 23.16 -5.77
CA GLY A 77 9.08 22.58 -4.45
C GLY A 77 10.19 21.81 -3.74
N ARG A 78 11.28 21.41 -4.41
CA ARG A 78 12.45 20.83 -3.73
C ARG A 78 13.71 21.20 -4.52
N PRO A 79 14.77 21.73 -3.90
CA PRO A 79 16.06 21.88 -4.56
C PRO A 79 16.43 20.53 -5.15
N ARG A 80 16.58 20.45 -6.48
CA ARG A 80 17.19 19.27 -7.07
C ARG A 80 18.65 19.31 -6.63
N LYS A 81 19.06 18.27 -5.89
CA LYS A 81 20.47 18.00 -5.59
C LYS A 81 21.19 18.05 -6.93
N ILE A 82 22.01 19.09 -7.12
CA ILE A 82 22.85 19.21 -8.31
C ILE A 82 23.84 18.07 -8.15
N TYR A 83 23.61 16.97 -8.85
CA TYR A 83 24.65 15.99 -9.05
C TYR A 83 25.62 16.67 -10.01
N ILE A 84 26.67 17.24 -9.43
CA ILE A 84 27.92 17.45 -10.14
C ILE A 84 28.23 16.08 -10.75
N ALA A 85 28.44 16.05 -12.06
CA ALA A 85 28.81 14.83 -12.78
C ALA A 85 30.25 14.48 -12.38
N ASP A 86 30.42 14.06 -11.14
CA ASP A 86 31.65 13.51 -10.62
C ASP A 86 31.61 12.00 -10.88
N GLU A 87 32.71 11.47 -11.41
CA GLU A 87 32.93 10.05 -11.74
C GLU A 87 32.60 9.08 -10.58
N SER A 88 32.41 9.60 -9.37
CA SER A 88 31.89 8.91 -8.18
C SER A 88 30.48 8.29 -8.32
N ALA A 89 29.65 8.75 -9.26
CA ALA A 89 28.30 8.21 -9.47
C ALA A 89 28.31 6.75 -9.97
N ALA A 90 29.28 6.38 -10.81
CA ALA A 90 29.43 5.02 -11.30
C ALA A 90 29.87 4.03 -10.20
N GLN A 91 30.57 4.51 -9.18
CA GLN A 91 30.93 3.71 -8.00
C GLN A 91 29.69 3.45 -7.13
N GLN A 92 28.83 4.45 -6.94
CA GLN A 92 27.62 4.35 -6.12
C GLN A 92 26.57 3.41 -6.72
N ASP A 93 26.41 3.41 -8.04
CA ASP A 93 25.48 2.50 -8.71
C ASP A 93 25.87 1.03 -8.53
N LYS A 94 27.18 0.71 -8.58
CA LYS A 94 27.69 -0.65 -8.34
C LYS A 94 27.47 -1.11 -6.90
N GLU A 95 27.62 -0.22 -5.93
CA GLU A 95 27.39 -0.52 -4.52
C GLU A 95 25.90 -0.78 -4.24
N LEU A 96 25.02 0.03 -4.83
CA LEU A 96 23.57 -0.15 -4.70
C LEU A 96 23.09 -1.47 -5.32
N GLU A 97 23.66 -1.86 -6.46
CA GLU A 97 23.37 -3.13 -7.13
C GLU A 97 23.82 -4.33 -6.28
N ALA A 98 24.99 -4.25 -5.63
CA ALA A 98 25.47 -5.27 -4.70
C ALA A 98 24.56 -5.42 -3.46
N ILE A 99 24.06 -4.30 -2.92
CA ILE A 99 23.11 -4.31 -1.78
C ILE A 99 21.79 -4.96 -2.18
N ASN A 100 21.24 -4.61 -3.34
CA ASN A 100 19.98 -5.18 -3.82
C ASN A 100 20.12 -6.68 -4.12
N LYS A 101 21.28 -7.11 -4.64
CA LYS A 101 21.57 -8.52 -4.86
C LYS A 101 21.57 -9.31 -3.54
N LYS A 102 22.23 -8.79 -2.49
CA LYS A 102 22.24 -9.42 -1.16
C LYS A 102 20.83 -9.54 -0.58
N LYS A 103 20.02 -8.49 -0.67
CA LYS A 103 18.62 -8.54 -0.19
C LYS A 103 17.79 -9.60 -0.92
N ASN A 104 17.93 -9.70 -2.24
CA ASN A 104 17.22 -10.70 -3.03
C ASN A 104 17.67 -12.13 -2.69
N GLU A 105 18.96 -12.33 -2.39
CA GLU A 105 19.50 -13.63 -1.96
C GLU A 105 18.99 -14.02 -0.57
N GLU A 106 18.92 -13.07 0.36
CA GLU A 106 18.35 -13.26 1.70
C GLU A 106 16.85 -13.57 1.65
N GLU A 107 16.07 -12.81 0.88
CA GLU A 107 14.64 -13.09 0.64
C GLU A 107 14.41 -14.45 -0.05
N LYS A 108 15.33 -14.87 -0.92
CA LYS A 108 15.27 -16.18 -1.57
C LYS A 108 15.57 -17.30 -0.58
N ALA A 109 16.59 -17.15 0.26
CA ALA A 109 16.94 -18.11 1.31
C ALA A 109 15.79 -18.28 2.31
N ASP A 110 15.19 -17.18 2.75
CA ASP A 110 14.00 -17.21 3.59
C ASP A 110 12.85 -17.92 2.89
N ARG A 111 12.57 -17.56 1.63
CA ARG A 111 11.51 -18.23 0.85
C ARG A 111 11.77 -19.74 0.75
N GLU A 112 12.98 -20.16 0.47
CA GLU A 112 13.35 -21.57 0.33
C GLU A 112 13.25 -22.31 1.67
N PHE A 113 13.74 -21.72 2.76
CA PHE A 113 13.57 -22.22 4.13
C PHE A 113 12.09 -22.42 4.48
N PHE A 114 11.24 -21.42 4.21
CA PHE A 114 9.80 -21.52 4.46
C PHE A 114 9.06 -22.46 3.51
N THR A 115 9.59 -22.70 2.30
CA THR A 115 9.04 -23.66 1.33
C THR A 115 9.34 -25.09 1.77
N ASN A 116 10.58 -25.35 2.22
CA ASN A 116 10.98 -26.65 2.77
C ASN A 116 10.22 -27.03 4.04
N LEU A 117 9.75 -26.03 4.79
CA LEU A 117 8.86 -26.22 5.95
C LEU A 117 7.37 -26.36 5.58
N GLY A 118 6.99 -26.24 4.30
CA GLY A 118 5.60 -26.38 3.86
C GLY A 118 4.65 -25.23 4.27
N VAL A 119 5.17 -24.02 4.51
CA VAL A 119 4.40 -22.91 5.15
C VAL A 119 4.09 -21.74 4.20
N TYR A 120 4.05 -21.96 2.88
CA TYR A 120 3.88 -20.89 1.88
C TYR A 120 2.47 -20.89 1.24
N GLY A 121 1.65 -19.87 1.57
CA GLY A 121 0.30 -19.65 1.01
C GLY A 121 -0.67 -19.06 2.04
N GLY A 122 -1.17 -17.83 1.81
CA GLY A 122 -2.28 -17.22 2.60
C GLY A 122 -3.66 -17.70 2.11
N PRO A 123 -4.80 -17.35 2.76
CA PRO A 123 -5.17 -16.03 3.26
C PRO A 123 -5.52 -15.99 4.77
N CYS A 124 -5.63 -14.78 5.33
CA CYS A 124 -5.92 -14.56 6.74
C CYS A 124 -7.36 -14.93 7.12
N ASN A 125 -7.60 -16.22 7.35
CA ASN A 125 -8.39 -16.69 8.49
C ASN A 125 -7.53 -17.76 9.18
N PRO A 126 -6.61 -17.36 10.08
CA PRO A 126 -5.59 -18.27 10.62
C PRO A 126 -6.17 -19.47 11.39
N VAL A 127 -7.48 -19.50 11.65
CA VAL A 127 -8.15 -20.59 12.35
C VAL A 127 -8.68 -21.66 11.38
N GLU A 128 -9.11 -21.30 10.17
CA GLU A 128 -9.78 -22.25 9.24
C GLU A 128 -8.80 -22.98 8.31
N ASP A 129 -7.77 -22.29 7.81
CA ASP A 129 -6.79 -22.86 6.87
C ASP A 129 -5.61 -23.58 7.57
N TRP A 130 -5.46 -23.42 8.89
CA TRP A 130 -4.32 -23.99 9.62
C TRP A 130 -4.51 -25.49 9.94
N PHE A 131 -5.73 -26.01 9.90
CA PHE A 131 -6.04 -27.37 10.34
C PHE A 131 -6.80 -28.22 9.31
N THR A 132 -7.11 -27.65 8.15
CA THR A 132 -7.70 -28.36 7.00
C THR A 132 -6.66 -28.80 5.97
N SER A 133 -5.36 -28.66 6.23
CA SER A 133 -4.34 -29.25 5.36
C SER A 133 -4.49 -30.76 5.38
N ASP A 134 -5.11 -31.28 4.33
CA ASP A 134 -5.34 -32.68 4.03
C ASP A 134 -4.06 -33.49 4.24
N SER A 135 -3.92 -34.10 5.43
CA SER A 135 -3.03 -35.23 5.57
C SER A 135 -3.70 -36.37 4.80
N ALA A 136 -3.08 -36.81 3.71
CA ALA A 136 -3.57 -37.89 2.85
C ALA A 136 -3.88 -39.20 3.61
N ASP A 137 -3.38 -39.31 4.85
CA ASP A 137 -3.56 -40.45 5.75
C ASP A 137 -4.79 -40.35 6.67
N GLY A 138 -5.64 -39.33 6.54
CA GLY A 138 -6.95 -39.27 7.20
C GLY A 138 -6.92 -39.16 8.74
N GLN A 139 -5.75 -39.07 9.36
CA GLN A 139 -5.63 -38.75 10.79
C GLN A 139 -5.63 -37.24 10.97
N ILE A 140 -6.82 -36.69 11.20
CA ILE A 140 -6.99 -35.34 11.75
C ILE A 140 -6.23 -35.31 13.07
N SER A 141 -5.10 -34.60 13.11
CA SER A 141 -4.36 -34.41 14.35
C SER A 141 -5.33 -33.80 15.37
N THR A 142 -5.45 -34.42 16.53
CA THR A 142 -6.23 -33.92 17.67
C THR A 142 -6.05 -32.42 17.81
N VAL A 143 -7.13 -31.67 17.57
CA VAL A 143 -7.14 -30.21 17.66
C VAL A 143 -6.62 -29.81 19.04
N SER A 144 -5.56 -28.99 19.10
CA SER A 144 -4.95 -28.57 20.36
C SER A 144 -6.02 -28.02 21.32
N LYS A 145 -5.94 -28.39 22.61
CA LYS A 145 -6.86 -27.90 23.65
C LYS A 145 -6.89 -26.36 23.71
N LEU A 146 -5.76 -25.71 23.40
CA LEU A 146 -5.66 -24.26 23.32
C LEU A 146 -6.52 -23.72 22.17
N HIS A 147 -6.50 -24.40 21.03
CA HIS A 147 -7.26 -24.01 19.85
C HIS A 147 -8.77 -24.10 20.06
N ALA A 148 -9.24 -25.20 20.66
CA ALA A 148 -10.66 -25.35 21.01
C ALA A 148 -11.15 -24.19 21.90
N LYS A 149 -10.31 -23.80 22.88
CA LYS A 149 -10.59 -22.63 23.73
C LYS A 149 -10.59 -21.32 22.97
N LEU A 150 -9.68 -21.12 22.03
CA LEU A 150 -9.57 -19.88 21.25
C LEU A 150 -10.84 -19.64 20.40
N VAL A 151 -11.43 -20.70 19.85
CA VAL A 151 -12.72 -20.67 19.14
C VAL A 151 -13.88 -20.32 20.09
N GLU A 152 -13.91 -20.88 21.30
CA GLU A 152 -14.89 -20.48 22.32
C GLU A 152 -14.71 -19.03 22.77
N TYR A 153 -13.46 -18.58 22.88
CA TYR A 153 -13.10 -17.25 23.38
C TYR A 153 -13.62 -16.14 22.47
N ARG A 154 -13.56 -16.34 21.16
CA ARG A 154 -14.10 -15.39 20.17
C ARG A 154 -15.60 -15.10 20.38
N LYS A 155 -16.33 -15.99 21.06
CA LYS A 155 -17.77 -15.86 21.33
C LYS A 155 -18.09 -15.26 22.71
N LYS A 156 -17.12 -15.17 23.62
CA LYS A 156 -17.33 -14.72 25.01
C LYS A 156 -16.68 -13.36 25.27
N ARG A 157 -17.37 -12.53 26.04
CA ARG A 157 -16.83 -11.28 26.60
C ARG A 157 -16.45 -11.56 28.06
N LEU A 158 -15.18 -11.83 28.35
CA LEU A 158 -14.75 -12.12 29.72
C LEU A 158 -14.76 -10.85 30.59
N ARG A 159 -14.98 -11.07 31.89
CA ARG A 159 -14.76 -10.09 32.95
C ARG A 159 -13.42 -10.41 33.62
N ASP A 160 -12.65 -9.38 33.96
CA ASP A 160 -11.25 -9.50 34.39
C ASP A 160 -11.02 -10.32 35.67
N SER A 161 -12.06 -10.51 36.50
CA SER A 161 -11.91 -11.14 37.83
C SER A 161 -11.70 -12.66 37.83
N ASP A 162 -12.02 -13.37 36.74
CA ASP A 162 -12.01 -14.85 36.70
C ASP A 162 -11.17 -15.44 35.54
N ALA A 163 -10.31 -14.64 34.92
CA ALA A 163 -9.54 -15.07 33.75
C ALA A 163 -8.48 -16.12 34.13
N LYS A 164 -8.55 -17.30 33.51
CA LYS A 164 -7.50 -18.33 33.63
C LYS A 164 -6.32 -17.98 32.72
N ILE A 165 -5.17 -18.60 32.95
CA ILE A 165 -3.98 -18.37 32.09
C ILE A 165 -4.26 -18.66 30.60
N ASP A 166 -5.02 -19.72 30.31
CA ASP A 166 -5.44 -20.07 28.95
C ASP A 166 -6.28 -18.94 28.31
N ASP A 167 -7.08 -18.25 29.12
CA ASP A 167 -7.94 -17.17 28.68
C ASP A 167 -7.09 -15.95 28.28
N VAL A 168 -6.09 -15.62 29.09
CA VAL A 168 -5.11 -14.56 28.81
C VAL A 168 -4.30 -14.86 27.55
N MET A 169 -3.83 -16.11 27.38
CA MET A 169 -3.09 -16.50 26.17
C MET A 169 -3.96 -16.44 24.91
N CYS A 170 -5.22 -16.87 25.00
CA CYS A 170 -6.17 -16.78 23.87
C CYS A 170 -6.43 -15.32 23.49
N GLN A 171 -6.65 -14.44 24.47
CA GLN A 171 -6.83 -13.01 24.25
C GLN A 171 -5.62 -12.38 23.57
N TYR A 172 -4.41 -12.68 24.05
CA TYR A 172 -3.17 -12.19 23.44
C TYR A 172 -2.99 -12.65 22.00
N LEU A 173 -3.27 -13.93 21.71
CA LEU A 173 -3.24 -14.44 20.33
C LEU A 173 -4.25 -13.71 19.44
N LEU A 174 -5.49 -13.50 19.89
CA LEU A 174 -6.49 -12.76 19.12
C LEU A 174 -6.00 -11.34 18.80
N GLU A 175 -5.47 -10.61 19.78
CA GLU A 175 -4.93 -9.26 19.55
C GLU A 175 -3.72 -9.22 18.63
N MET A 176 -2.85 -10.24 18.69
CA MET A 176 -1.68 -10.32 17.82
C MET A 176 -2.07 -10.69 16.39
N SER A 177 -3.12 -11.48 16.20
CA SER A 177 -3.57 -11.90 14.87
C SER A 177 -3.93 -10.72 13.94
N GLU A 178 -4.30 -9.57 14.51
CA GLU A 178 -4.60 -8.34 13.76
C GLU A 178 -3.36 -7.51 13.42
N LYS A 179 -2.27 -7.70 14.15
CA LYS A 179 -1.06 -6.83 14.09
C LYS A 179 0.10 -7.48 13.38
N VAL A 180 0.10 -8.81 13.24
CA VAL A 180 1.25 -9.58 12.77
C VAL A 180 0.93 -10.37 11.51
N ILE A 181 1.95 -10.63 10.71
CA ILE A 181 1.83 -11.51 9.54
C ILE A 181 1.52 -12.95 9.97
N SER A 182 0.74 -13.67 9.15
CA SER A 182 0.30 -15.05 9.42
C SER A 182 1.45 -15.96 9.86
N LYS A 183 2.63 -15.84 9.25
CA LYS A 183 3.82 -16.64 9.62
C LYS A 183 4.31 -16.38 11.05
N PHE A 184 4.36 -15.13 11.47
CA PHE A 184 4.78 -14.78 12.84
C PHE A 184 3.72 -15.22 13.86
N TYR A 185 2.44 -15.09 13.51
CA TYR A 185 1.35 -15.62 14.33
C TYR A 185 1.49 -17.13 14.57
N LYS A 186 1.88 -17.89 13.54
CA LYS A 186 2.13 -19.33 13.66
C LYS A 186 3.21 -19.67 14.67
N LEU A 187 4.36 -18.99 14.56
CA LEU A 187 5.46 -19.14 15.49
C LEU A 187 5.03 -18.77 16.93
N LEU A 188 4.25 -17.71 17.08
CA LEU A 188 3.77 -17.23 18.37
C LEU A 188 2.81 -18.22 19.05
N ALA A 189 1.89 -18.83 18.31
CA ALA A 189 0.98 -19.82 18.90
C ALA A 189 1.73 -21.08 19.33
N LEU A 190 2.68 -21.56 18.52
CA LEU A 190 3.54 -22.68 18.90
C LEU A 190 4.37 -22.37 20.15
N PHE A 191 4.94 -21.16 20.22
CA PHE A 191 5.66 -20.71 21.40
C PHE A 191 4.76 -20.74 22.64
N LEU A 192 3.53 -20.19 22.56
CA LEU A 192 2.60 -20.16 23.68
C LEU A 192 2.12 -21.56 24.08
N GLU A 193 1.94 -22.47 23.14
CA GLU A 193 1.59 -23.85 23.44
C GLU A 193 2.71 -24.57 24.21
N ASN A 194 3.95 -24.41 23.77
CA ASN A 194 5.11 -24.94 24.47
C ASN A 194 5.28 -24.28 25.85
N TYR A 195 5.17 -22.95 25.91
CA TYR A 195 5.24 -22.20 27.15
C TYR A 195 4.16 -22.65 28.14
N ARG A 196 2.92 -22.85 27.67
CA ARG A 196 1.83 -23.43 28.46
C ARG A 196 2.16 -24.83 28.97
N ALA A 197 2.76 -25.69 28.14
CA ALA A 197 3.19 -27.02 28.57
C ALA A 197 4.23 -26.92 29.69
N CYS A 198 5.23 -26.04 29.54
CA CYS A 198 6.22 -25.77 30.60
C CYS A 198 5.55 -25.26 31.88
N VAL A 199 4.65 -24.27 31.80
CA VAL A 199 3.96 -23.74 32.99
C VAL A 199 3.13 -24.81 33.69
N ASN A 200 2.51 -25.74 32.94
CA ASN A 200 1.76 -26.85 33.54
C ASN A 200 2.67 -27.89 34.20
N GLU A 201 3.86 -28.14 33.64
CA GLU A 201 4.83 -29.11 34.16
C GLU A 201 5.51 -28.62 35.43
N TYR A 202 5.99 -27.37 35.42
CA TYR A 202 6.75 -26.79 36.53
C TYR A 202 5.88 -26.06 37.55
N GLY A 203 4.59 -25.88 37.25
CA GLY A 203 3.68 -25.06 38.04
C GLY A 203 3.88 -23.57 37.78
N TRP A 204 2.78 -22.82 37.89
CA TRP A 204 2.80 -21.36 37.78
C TRP A 204 3.15 -20.68 39.12
N ASP A 205 2.96 -21.41 40.23
CA ASP A 205 3.23 -20.92 41.58
C ASP A 205 4.66 -21.26 41.96
N LEU A 206 5.52 -20.24 41.98
CA LEU A 206 6.84 -20.29 42.62
C LEU A 206 6.77 -20.25 44.17
N ASN A 207 5.57 -20.42 44.75
CA ASN A 207 5.31 -20.35 46.19
C ASN A 207 4.90 -21.72 46.76
N ASN A 208 5.71 -22.75 46.50
CA ASN A 208 5.82 -23.89 47.41
C ASN A 208 7.09 -23.73 48.25
#